data_AF-A0A834R5C6-F1
#
_entry.id   AF-A0A834R5C6-F1
#
_cell.length_a   1.000
_cell.length_b   1.000
_cell.length_c   1.000
_cell.angle_alpha   90.00
_cell.angle_beta   90.00
_cell.angle_gamma   90.00
#
_symmetry.space_group_name_H-M   'P 1'
#
loop_
_entity.id
_entity.type
_entity.pdbx_description
1 polymer ?
#
loop_
_entity_poly.entity_id
_entity_poly.type
_entity_poly.pdbx_seq_one_letter_code
_entity_poly.pdbx_strand_id
1 'polypeptide(L)'
;MSSKYRSKILKLYRQMLHESSKFKSYNYREYALRRVRDGFRENSSVTDTKLIESLMNEAQENLRIIQRQSLIGSLYPTRKIVVESQNNQNDYDNVEIGEKFQKEFENHHRR
;
A
#
# COMPACT_ATOMS: atom_id res chain seq x y z
N MET A 1 8.49 1.18 -25.65
CA MET A 1 8.30 2.34 -24.77
C MET A 1 9.65 2.89 -24.34
N SER A 2 9.93 4.17 -24.56
CA SER A 2 11.22 4.77 -24.20
C SER A 2 11.50 4.66 -22.70
N SER A 3 12.72 4.21 -22.36
CA SER A 3 13.26 4.10 -20.98
C SER A 3 12.98 5.34 -20.10
N LYS A 4 12.85 6.52 -20.73
CA LYS A 4 12.59 7.83 -20.11
C LYS A 4 11.35 7.87 -19.19
N TYR A 5 10.25 7.22 -19.54
CA TYR A 5 9.00 7.29 -18.75
C TYR A 5 8.86 6.15 -17.73
N ARG A 6 9.45 4.98 -18.03
CA ARG A 6 9.29 3.77 -17.20
C ARG A 6 9.75 3.98 -15.76
N SER A 7 10.91 4.61 -15.56
CA SER A 7 11.44 4.89 -14.21
C SER A 7 10.56 5.84 -13.42
N LYS A 8 10.05 6.91 -14.06
CA LYS A 8 9.15 7.88 -13.44
C LYS A 8 7.81 7.25 -13.06
N ILE A 9 7.22 6.46 -13.95
CA ILE A 9 5.96 5.74 -13.71
C ILE A 9 6.11 4.78 -12.52
N LEU A 10 7.19 3.98 -12.48
CA LEU A 10 7.43 3.05 -11.38
C LEU A 10 7.67 3.77 -10.05
N LYS A 11 8.37 4.90 -10.06
CA LYS A 11 8.55 5.73 -8.87
C LYS A 11 7.21 6.25 -8.35
N LEU A 12 6.38 6.81 -9.23
CA LEU A 12 5.05 7.32 -8.88
C LEU A 12 4.14 6.21 -8.36
N TYR A 13 4.13 5.05 -9.02
CA TYR A 13 3.37 3.87 -8.57
C TYR A 13 3.72 3.46 -7.14
N ARG A 14 5.03 3.31 -6.85
CA ARG A 14 5.51 2.96 -5.50
C ARG A 14 5.13 4.01 -4.47
N GLN A 15 5.23 5.29 -4.82
CA GLN A 15 4.83 6.39 -3.95
C GLN A 15 3.32 6.33 -3.65
N MET A 16 2.47 6.13 -4.66
CA MET A 16 1.02 6.02 -4.46
C MET A 16 0.64 4.82 -3.60
N LEU A 17 1.26 3.66 -3.79
CA LEU A 17 1.06 2.49 -2.92
C LEU A 17 1.48 2.78 -1.48
N HIS A 18 2.64 3.41 -1.30
CA HIS A 18 3.15 3.76 0.02
C HIS A 18 2.20 4.74 0.74
N GLU A 19 1.77 5.83 0.09
CA GLU A 19 0.84 6.78 0.70
C GLU A 19 -0.53 6.15 0.97
N SER A 20 -1.02 5.28 0.08
CA SER A 20 -2.28 4.55 0.29
C SER A 20 -2.21 3.62 1.50
N SER A 21 -1.04 3.01 1.77
CA SER A 21 -0.87 2.14 2.94
C SER A 21 -0.98 2.88 4.29
N LYS A 22 -0.81 4.22 4.30
CA LYS A 22 -0.88 5.04 5.51
C LYS A 22 -2.30 5.32 6.00
N PHE A 23 -3.31 5.00 5.19
CA PHE A 23 -4.71 5.09 5.64
C PHE A 23 -4.93 4.19 6.85
N LYS A 24 -5.36 4.78 7.98
CA LYS A 24 -5.68 4.02 9.19
C LYS A 24 -6.89 3.11 8.97
N SER A 25 -7.93 3.63 8.31
CA SER A 25 -9.14 2.87 7.95
C SER A 25 -8.83 1.82 6.88
N TYR A 26 -9.14 0.57 7.18
CA TYR A 26 -9.01 -0.59 6.32
C TYR A 26 -9.73 -0.40 4.99
N ASN A 27 -10.98 0.06 5.02
CA ASN A 27 -11.77 0.26 3.81
C ASN A 27 -11.09 1.24 2.85
N TYR A 28 -10.56 2.36 3.37
CA TYR A 28 -9.86 3.34 2.55
C TYR A 28 -8.50 2.83 2.08
N ARG A 29 -7.75 2.14 2.94
CA ARG A 29 -6.46 1.55 2.60
C ARG A 29 -6.59 0.52 1.48
N GLU A 30 -7.48 -0.46 1.64
CA GLU A 30 -7.68 -1.52 0.64
C GLU A 30 -8.26 -0.97 -0.66
N TYR A 31 -9.23 -0.05 -0.58
CA TYR A 31 -9.77 0.59 -1.78
C TYR A 31 -8.69 1.38 -2.54
N ALA A 32 -7.90 2.22 -1.85
CA ALA A 32 -6.87 3.02 -2.48
C ALA A 32 -5.78 2.14 -3.09
N LEU A 33 -5.30 1.12 -2.36
CA LEU A 33 -4.31 0.16 -2.88
C LEU A 33 -4.81 -0.57 -4.12
N ARG A 34 -6.06 -1.07 -4.09
CA ARG A 34 -6.68 -1.73 -5.25
C ARG A 34 -6.81 -0.78 -6.42
N ARG A 35 -7.37 0.42 -6.21
CA ARG A 35 -7.60 1.41 -7.29
C ARG A 35 -6.29 1.85 -7.95
N VAL A 36 -5.23 2.03 -7.17
CA VAL A 36 -3.89 2.34 -7.69
C VAL A 36 -3.35 1.17 -8.53
N ARG A 37 -3.46 -0.07 -8.05
CA ARG A 37 -3.03 -1.26 -8.82
C ARG A 37 -3.78 -1.39 -10.14
N ASP A 38 -5.10 -1.28 -10.08
CA ASP A 38 -5.97 -1.44 -11.25
C ASP A 38 -5.70 -0.33 -12.27
N GLY A 39 -5.64 0.93 -11.84
CA GLY A 39 -5.39 2.07 -12.74
C GLY A 39 -4.04 1.96 -13.48
N PHE A 40 -2.97 1.50 -12.82
CA PHE A 40 -1.68 1.30 -13.49
C PHE A 40 -1.67 0.06 -14.40
N ARG A 41 -2.44 -0.98 -14.05
CA ARG A 41 -2.55 -2.20 -14.86
C ARG A 41 -3.36 -1.95 -16.14
N GLU A 42 -4.50 -1.25 -16.03
CA GLU A 42 -5.36 -0.82 -17.13
C GLU A 42 -4.58 -0.02 -18.19
N ASN A 43 -3.67 0.85 -17.75
CA ASN A 43 -2.89 1.74 -18.62
C ASN A 43 -1.50 1.19 -19.01
N SER A 44 -1.20 -0.08 -18.71
CA SER A 44 0.15 -0.64 -18.89
C SER A 44 0.59 -0.80 -20.35
N SER A 45 -0.37 -0.91 -21.27
CA SER A 45 -0.14 -1.08 -22.71
C SER A 45 -0.17 0.23 -23.50
N VAL A 46 -0.43 1.37 -22.86
CA VAL A 46 -0.56 2.68 -23.53
C VAL A 46 0.80 3.16 -24.04
N THR A 47 0.95 3.26 -25.37
CA THR A 47 2.22 3.68 -26.01
C THR A 47 2.26 5.15 -26.41
N ASP A 48 1.12 5.83 -26.48
CA ASP A 48 1.05 7.25 -26.85
C ASP A 48 1.66 8.14 -25.76
N THR A 49 2.71 8.88 -26.12
CA THR A 49 3.44 9.75 -25.20
C THR A 49 2.59 10.87 -24.62
N LYS A 50 1.66 11.44 -25.39
CA LYS A 50 0.78 12.52 -24.89
C LYS A 50 -0.18 12.00 -23.84
N LEU A 51 -0.76 10.83 -24.10
CA LEU A 51 -1.66 10.16 -23.17
C LEU A 51 -0.92 9.74 -21.90
N ILE A 52 0.31 9.21 -22.00
CA ILE A 52 1.15 8.88 -20.84
C ILE A 52 1.38 10.12 -19.96
N GLU A 53 1.70 11.27 -20.56
CA GLU A 53 1.93 12.50 -19.80
C GLU A 53 0.66 12.99 -19.09
N SER A 54 -0.50 12.92 -19.76
CA SER A 54 -1.79 13.24 -19.16
C SER A 54 -2.10 12.34 -17.96
N LEU A 55 -1.96 11.02 -18.14
CA LEU A 55 -2.19 10.03 -17.08
C LEU A 55 -1.22 10.19 -15.91
N MET A 56 0.05 10.54 -16.18
CA MET A 56 1.02 10.83 -15.14
C MET A 56 0.64 12.08 -14.34
N ASN A 57 0.14 13.13 -14.98
CA ASN A 57 -0.33 14.34 -14.30
C ASN A 57 -1.55 14.05 -13.43
N GLU A 58 -2.50 13.24 -13.94
CA GLU A 58 -3.65 12.79 -13.17
C GLU A 58 -3.23 11.95 -11.95
N ALA A 59 -2.34 10.97 -12.14
CA ALA A 59 -1.79 10.16 -11.05
C ALA A 59 -1.06 11.01 -10.00
N GLN A 60 -0.37 12.07 -10.43
CA GLN A 60 0.30 13.00 -9.52
C GLN A 60 -0.70 13.82 -8.68
N GLU A 61 -1.84 14.23 -9.24
CA GLU A 61 -2.90 14.88 -8.47
C GLU A 61 -3.58 13.90 -7.51
N ASN A 62 -3.86 12.68 -7.98
CA ASN A 62 -4.41 11.62 -7.14
C ASN A 62 -3.49 11.28 -5.95
N LEU A 63 -2.17 11.32 -6.15
CA LEU A 63 -1.21 11.18 -5.05
C LEU A 63 -1.38 12.28 -3.98
N ARG A 64 -1.55 13.54 -4.40
CA ARG A 64 -1.79 14.66 -3.45
C ARG A 64 -3.10 14.49 -2.70
N ILE A 65 -4.15 13.99 -3.37
CA ILE A 65 -5.43 13.67 -2.73
C ILE A 65 -5.22 12.59 -1.67
N ILE A 66 -4.57 11.48 -2.01
CA ILE A 66 -4.27 10.38 -1.08
C ILE A 66 -3.52 10.90 0.14
N GLN A 67 -2.48 11.73 -0.05
CA GLN A 67 -1.71 12.32 1.05
C GLN A 67 -2.57 13.18 1.99
N ARG A 68 -3.39 14.08 1.43
CA ARG A 68 -4.30 14.92 2.21
C ARG A 68 -5.32 14.09 2.98
N GLN A 69 -5.93 13.11 2.32
CA GLN A 69 -6.96 12.26 2.94
C GLN A 69 -6.36 11.35 4.01
N SER A 70 -5.14 10.84 3.81
CA SER A 70 -4.44 10.05 4.83
C SER A 70 -4.12 10.89 6.06
N LEU A 71 -3.76 12.17 5.88
CA LEU A 71 -3.52 13.10 6.98
C LEU A 71 -4.82 13.43 7.72
N ILE A 72 -5.90 13.74 7.00
CA ILE A 72 -7.21 14.03 7.62
C ILE A 72 -7.69 12.81 8.43
N GLY A 73 -7.59 11.60 7.87
CA GLY A 73 -7.94 10.37 8.57
C GLY A 73 -7.05 10.06 9.77
N SER A 74 -5.83 10.62 9.83
CA SER A 74 -4.95 10.47 10.99
C SER A 74 -5.28 11.46 12.10
N LEU A 75 -5.72 12.68 11.75
CA LEU A 75 -6.17 13.75 12.66
C LEU A 75 -7.53 13.45 13.29
N TYR A 76 -8.44 12.81 12.54
CA TYR A 76 -9.78 12.46 13.00
C TYR A 76 -9.98 10.94 12.99
N PRO A 77 -9.37 10.20 13.93
CA PRO A 77 -9.50 8.75 13.98
C PRO A 77 -10.94 8.34 14.32
N THR A 78 -11.44 7.36 13.59
CA THR A 78 -12.75 6.74 13.85
C THR A 78 -12.57 5.39 14.55
N ARG A 79 -13.67 4.84 15.10
CA ARG A 79 -13.63 3.49 15.68
C ARG A 79 -13.30 2.47 14.59
N LYS A 80 -12.43 1.53 14.94
CA LYS A 80 -12.10 0.39 14.08
C LYS A 80 -13.34 -0.45 13.81
N ILE A 81 -13.46 -0.97 12.60
CA ILE A 81 -14.54 -1.90 12.23
C ILE A 81 -14.20 -3.32 12.71
N VAL A 82 -15.21 -4.19 12.81
CA VAL A 82 -15.07 -5.57 13.32
C VAL A 82 -13.94 -6.35 12.60
N VAL A 83 -13.82 -6.16 11.29
CA VAL A 83 -12.79 -6.80 10.46
C VAL A 83 -11.37 -6.38 10.85
N GLU A 84 -11.19 -5.12 11.30
CA GLU A 84 -9.89 -4.63 11.78
C GLU A 84 -9.55 -5.14 13.18
N SER A 85 -10.57 -5.41 14.00
CA SER A 85 -10.39 -5.98 15.34
C SER A 85 -9.91 -7.43 15.29
N GLN A 86 -10.38 -8.22 14.32
CA GLN A 86 -9.97 -9.62 14.16
C GLN A 86 -8.55 -9.79 13.59
N ASN A 87 -8.10 -8.87 12.72
CA ASN A 87 -6.74 -8.94 12.17
C ASN A 87 -5.65 -8.76 13.24
N ASN A 88 -5.91 -7.98 14.29
CA ASN A 88 -4.97 -7.86 15.41
C ASN A 88 -4.72 -9.21 16.12
N GLN A 89 -5.72 -10.10 16.22
CA GLN A 89 -5.56 -11.44 16.81
C GLN A 89 -4.54 -12.28 16.03
N ASN A 90 -4.65 -12.27 14.70
CA ASN A 90 -3.74 -13.00 13.81
C ASN A 90 -2.30 -12.47 13.90
N ASP A 91 -2.11 -11.17 14.13
CA ASP A 91 -0.78 -10.59 14.34
C ASP A 91 -0.15 -11.06 15.66
N TYR A 92 -0.94 -11.23 16.73
CA TYR A 92 -0.45 -11.83 17.98
C TYR A 92 -0.11 -13.31 17.82
N ASP A 93 -0.96 -14.08 17.12
CA ASP A 93 -0.74 -15.51 16.88
C ASP A 93 0.54 -15.75 16.05
N ASN A 94 0.81 -14.91 15.04
CA ASN A 94 2.01 -15.01 14.21
C ASN A 94 3.30 -14.65 14.98
N VAL A 95 3.25 -13.67 15.90
CA VAL A 95 4.38 -13.33 16.78
C VAL A 95 4.64 -14.46 17.76
N GLU A 96 3.60 -15.04 18.36
CA GLU A 96 3.75 -16.14 19.33
C GLU A 96 4.28 -17.42 18.66
N ILE A 97 3.86 -17.71 17.43
CA ILE A 97 4.41 -18.80 16.61
C ILE A 97 5.90 -18.53 16.31
N GLY A 98 6.26 -17.31 15.90
CA GLY A 98 7.65 -16.92 15.65
C GLY A 98 8.55 -17.04 16.89
N GLU A 99 8.06 -16.63 18.06
CA GLU A 99 8.79 -16.78 19.33
C GLU A 99 8.94 -18.24 19.78
N LYS A 100 7.93 -19.08 19.52
CA LYS A 100 8.03 -20.54 19.77
C LYS A 100 9.08 -21.20 18.88
N PHE A 101 9.09 -20.86 17.58
CA PHE A 101 10.12 -21.35 16.66
C PHE A 101 11.53 -20.92 17.07
N GLN A 102 11.71 -19.66 17.49
CA GLN A 102 13.00 -19.16 17.95
C GLN A 102 13.52 -19.92 19.18
N LYS A 103 12.65 -20.15 20.19
CA LYS A 103 12.99 -20.89 21.41
C LYS A 103 13.28 -22.37 21.15
N GLU A 104 12.56 -22.99 20.22
CA GLU A 104 12.84 -24.38 19.80
C GLU A 104 14.20 -24.49 19.10
N PHE A 105 14.55 -23.52 18.24
CA PHE A 105 15.85 -23.47 17.57
C PHE A 105 17.01 -23.29 18.56
N GLU A 106 16.86 -22.38 19.53
CA GLU A 106 17.87 -22.12 20.57
C GLU A 106 18.05 -23.31 21.53
N ASN A 107 17.01 -24.10 21.77
CA ASN A 107 17.10 -25.31 22.59
C ASN A 107 17.79 -26.47 21.85
N HIS A 108 17.66 -26.55 20.53
CA HIS A 108 18.30 -27.61 19.73
C HIS A 108 19.82 -27.43 19.59
N HIS A 109 20.33 -26.20 19.74
CA HIS A 109 21.77 -25.89 19.71
C HIS A 109 22.48 -25.99 21.07
N ARG A 110 21.76 -26.43 22.13
CA ARG A 110 22.30 -26.64 23.48
C ARG A 110 22.51 -28.13 23.85
N ARG A 111 22.40 -29.04 22.87
CA ARG A 111 22.82 -30.45 22.99
C ARG A 111 24.02 -30.69 22.08
#